data_AF-A0A7L1IU16-F1
#
_entry.id   AF-A0A7L1IU16-F1
#
_cell.length_a   1.000
_cell.length_b   1.000
_cell.length_c   1.000
_cell.angle_alpha   90.00
_cell.angle_beta   90.00
_cell.angle_gamma   90.00
#
_symmetry.space_group_name_H-M   'P 1'
#
loop_
_entity.id
_entity.type
_entity.pdbx_description
1 polymer ?
#
loop_
_entity_poly.entity_id
_entity_poly.type
_entity_poly.pdbx_seq_one_letter_code
_entity_poly.pdbx_strand_id
1 'polypeptide(L)'
;GSCKLHLFQTFIFHNTTFADILGWGTLEDIVFATLEKYTWNILYLYPWVYPALPAAEWENLQNLFRIYVHNFILSLSSDARLYQTPHPFVIQCVTGCNLYPNGSYTKFYHLAYNAHDFLSFNVDKSRWERQQESKLSAQVERQFNNFTVFSATLQHLLNITCVDHMKKFIEYGKAALERQELPVATVFARTPRPDQLLLVCHVTGFYPRPISVAWLRDGQEVPPGPMLNTSAILPNADLTYQLRSVLAVAPRDGHSYACRVRHRSLGTRSLLIPWG
;
A
#
# COMPACT_ATOMS: atom_id res chain seq x y z
N GLY A 1 -6.95 9.07 -12.42
CA GLY A 1 -6.83 7.67 -11.97
C GLY A 1 -7.94 7.37 -11.00
N SER A 2 -8.18 6.10 -10.66
CA SER A 2 -8.99 5.78 -9.47
C SER A 2 -8.31 6.31 -8.21
N CYS A 3 -9.07 6.68 -7.18
CA CYS A 3 -8.56 6.98 -5.85
C CYS A 3 -8.79 5.78 -4.90
N LYS A 4 -7.86 5.49 -3.99
CA LYS A 4 -7.88 4.33 -3.09
C LYS A 4 -7.79 4.79 -1.65
N LEU A 5 -8.74 4.37 -0.82
CA LEU A 5 -8.70 4.55 0.64
C LEU A 5 -8.62 3.17 1.29
N HIS A 6 -7.44 2.80 1.78
CA HIS A 6 -7.18 1.47 2.35
C HIS A 6 -6.70 1.57 3.79
N LEU A 7 -7.17 0.67 4.63
CA LEU A 7 -6.74 0.50 6.01
C LEU A 7 -6.10 -0.88 6.15
N PHE A 8 -4.94 -0.90 6.80
CA PHE A 8 -4.15 -2.10 7.03
C PHE A 8 -3.99 -2.31 8.52
N GLN A 9 -4.13 -3.55 8.96
CA GLN A 9 -3.95 -3.93 10.35
C GLN A 9 -3.21 -5.27 10.42
N THR A 10 -2.30 -5.40 11.37
CA THR A 10 -1.59 -6.64 11.65
C THR A 10 -1.71 -6.93 13.14
N PHE A 11 -2.37 -8.03 13.47
CA PHE A 11 -2.49 -8.56 14.82
C PHE A 11 -1.48 -9.70 14.98
N ILE A 12 -0.65 -9.61 16.01
CA ILE A 12 0.36 -10.62 16.34
C ILE A 12 -0.02 -11.22 17.69
N PHE A 13 -0.48 -12.46 17.69
CA PHE A 13 -0.85 -13.19 18.90
C PHE A 13 0.38 -13.97 19.38
N HIS A 14 1.08 -13.45 20.39
CA HIS A 14 2.30 -14.05 20.91
C HIS A 14 2.00 -15.27 21.77
N ASN A 15 0.89 -15.22 22.50
CA ASN A 15 0.37 -16.30 23.35
C ASN A 15 -1.15 -16.08 23.59
N THR A 16 -1.73 -16.85 24.49
CA THR A 16 -3.18 -16.85 24.77
C THR A 16 -3.70 -15.61 25.51
N THR A 17 -2.83 -14.73 26.01
CA THR A 17 -3.17 -13.55 26.81
C THR A 17 -2.62 -12.24 26.26
N PHE A 18 -1.66 -12.30 25.33
CA PHE A 18 -0.98 -11.13 24.80
C PHE A 18 -0.99 -11.10 23.27
N ALA A 19 -1.54 -10.01 22.74
CA ALA A 19 -1.53 -9.71 21.32
C ALA A 19 -1.12 -8.25 21.08
N ASP A 20 -0.26 -8.04 20.09
CA ASP A 20 0.09 -6.71 19.57
C ASP A 20 -0.74 -6.39 18.33
N ILE A 21 -0.98 -5.10 18.10
CA ILE A 21 -1.60 -4.59 16.88
C ILE A 21 -0.74 -3.47 16.28
N LEU A 22 -0.56 -3.53 14.97
CA LEU A 22 -0.05 -2.45 14.14
C LEU A 22 -1.14 -2.07 13.14
N GLY A 23 -1.26 -0.80 12.80
CA GLY A 23 -2.20 -0.40 11.76
C GLY A 23 -1.89 0.97 11.18
N TRP A 24 -2.31 1.15 9.93
CA TRP A 24 -2.17 2.40 9.21
C TRP A 24 -3.25 2.54 8.13
N GLY A 25 -3.58 3.78 7.78
CA GLY A 25 -4.48 4.13 6.69
C GLY A 25 -3.74 4.84 5.57
N THR A 26 -4.07 4.51 4.33
CA THR A 26 -3.53 5.16 3.15
C THR A 26 -4.62 5.77 2.30
N LEU A 27 -4.33 6.96 1.76
CA LEU A 27 -5.05 7.57 0.65
C LEU A 27 -4.08 7.57 -0.54
N GLU A 28 -4.36 6.77 -1.56
CA GLU A 28 -3.36 6.35 -2.54
C GLU A 28 -2.11 5.76 -1.85
N ASP A 29 -0.96 6.41 -2.02
CA ASP A 29 0.32 6.05 -1.42
C ASP A 29 0.67 6.90 -0.19
N ILE A 30 -0.21 7.81 0.22
CA ILE A 30 -0.02 8.68 1.38
C ILE A 30 -0.54 7.98 2.63
N VAL A 31 0.37 7.61 3.54
CA VAL A 31 0.01 7.10 4.87
C VAL A 31 -0.51 8.24 5.73
N PHE A 32 -1.83 8.42 5.82
CA PHE A 32 -2.43 9.58 6.47
C PHE A 32 -2.73 9.36 7.96
N ALA A 33 -2.80 8.11 8.40
CA ALA A 33 -3.05 7.75 9.78
C ALA A 33 -2.27 6.50 10.20
N THR A 34 -1.93 6.40 11.48
CA THR A 34 -1.33 5.22 12.10
C THR A 34 -1.90 4.99 13.49
N LEU A 35 -1.64 3.82 14.08
CA LEU A 35 -2.06 3.52 15.45
C LEU A 35 -0.93 3.76 16.43
N GLU A 36 -1.24 4.48 17.50
CA GLU A 36 -0.39 4.59 18.67
C GLU A 36 -0.27 3.22 19.35
N LYS A 37 0.97 2.85 19.67
CA LYS A 37 1.27 1.58 20.34
C LYS A 37 0.61 1.56 21.72
N TYR A 38 0.03 0.42 22.10
CA TYR A 38 -0.61 0.15 23.40
C TYR A 38 -1.95 0.86 23.68
N THR A 39 -2.16 2.10 23.24
CA THR A 39 -3.41 2.85 23.50
C THR A 39 -4.49 2.62 22.45
N TRP A 40 -4.07 2.19 21.25
CA TRP A 40 -4.88 2.05 20.03
C TRP A 40 -5.55 3.36 19.60
N ASN A 41 -4.93 4.50 19.94
CA ASN A 41 -5.36 5.80 19.46
C ASN A 41 -4.96 5.97 17.99
N ILE A 42 -5.87 6.47 17.17
CA ILE A 42 -5.58 6.82 15.78
C ILE A 42 -4.83 8.15 15.78
N LEU A 43 -3.61 8.14 15.26
CA LEU A 43 -2.78 9.31 15.05
C LEU A 43 -2.90 9.76 13.59
N TYR A 44 -3.32 11.01 13.39
CA TYR A 44 -3.42 11.61 12.06
C TYR A 44 -2.12 12.32 11.71
N LEU A 45 -1.51 11.95 10.58
CA LEU A 45 -0.14 12.32 10.23
C LEU A 45 -0.04 13.61 9.41
N TYR A 46 -1.15 14.10 8.87
CA TYR A 46 -1.18 15.29 8.04
C TYR A 46 -2.22 16.31 8.52
N PRO A 47 -1.92 17.61 8.39
CA PRO A 47 -2.79 18.68 8.90
C PRO A 47 -4.14 18.76 8.17
N TRP A 48 -4.24 18.24 6.94
CA TRP A 48 -5.48 18.24 6.18
C TRP A 48 -6.45 17.12 6.58
N VAL A 49 -5.99 16.12 7.33
CA VAL A 49 -6.82 14.95 7.67
C VAL A 49 -7.88 15.32 8.68
N TYR A 50 -7.49 15.85 9.84
CA TYR A 50 -8.44 16.11 10.92
C TYR A 50 -9.57 17.09 10.52
N PRO A 51 -9.31 18.19 9.78
CA PRO A 51 -10.36 19.09 9.31
C PRO A 51 -11.34 18.47 8.30
N ALA A 52 -11.01 17.33 7.69
CA ALA A 52 -11.84 16.72 6.66
C ALA A 52 -13.15 16.12 7.20
N LEU A 53 -13.24 15.84 8.51
CA LEU A 53 -14.44 15.35 9.17
C LEU A 53 -14.76 16.16 10.44
N PRO A 54 -16.03 16.26 10.86
CA PRO A 54 -16.39 16.80 12.16
C PRO A 54 -15.73 16.02 13.31
N ALA A 55 -15.39 16.71 14.39
CA ALA A 55 -14.77 16.09 15.57
C ALA A 55 -15.57 14.90 16.13
N ALA A 56 -16.90 15.02 16.20
CA ALA A 56 -17.77 13.93 16.65
C ALA A 56 -17.71 12.69 15.74
N GLU A 57 -17.47 12.87 14.44
CA GLU A 57 -17.30 11.76 13.50
C GLU A 57 -15.98 11.02 13.78
N TRP A 58 -14.90 11.74 14.06
CA TRP A 58 -13.63 11.15 14.49
C TRP A 58 -13.72 10.41 15.82
N GLU A 59 -14.41 10.98 16.81
CA GLU A 59 -14.64 10.34 18.11
C GLU A 59 -15.43 9.03 17.95
N ASN A 60 -16.47 9.04 17.11
CA ASN A 60 -17.25 7.84 16.81
C ASN A 60 -16.39 6.76 16.14
N LEU A 61 -15.56 7.11 15.16
CA LEU A 61 -14.64 6.17 14.51
C LEU A 61 -13.62 5.59 15.49
N GLN A 62 -13.03 6.43 16.35
CA GLN A 62 -12.08 6.00 17.38
C GLN A 62 -12.72 5.00 18.35
N ASN A 63 -13.95 5.26 18.80
CA ASN A 63 -14.67 4.39 19.71
C ASN A 63 -15.07 3.06 19.04
N LEU A 64 -15.61 3.11 17.81
CA LEU A 64 -15.92 1.93 17.02
C LEU A 64 -14.68 1.07 16.79
N PHE A 65 -13.55 1.69 16.45
CA PHE A 65 -12.28 1.00 16.23
C PHE A 65 -11.79 0.30 17.49
N ARG A 66 -11.85 0.96 18.65
CA ARG A 66 -11.47 0.36 19.94
C ARG A 66 -12.32 -0.86 20.28
N ILE A 67 -13.63 -0.76 20.13
CA ILE A 67 -14.55 -1.88 20.36
C ILE A 67 -14.24 -3.03 19.40
N TYR A 68 -14.01 -2.72 18.13
CA TYR A 68 -13.63 -3.70 17.12
C TYR A 68 -12.35 -4.43 17.50
N VAL A 69 -11.25 -3.71 17.77
CA VAL A 69 -9.94 -4.31 18.12
C VAL A 69 -10.06 -5.19 19.36
N HIS A 70 -10.71 -4.69 20.41
CA HIS A 70 -10.90 -5.43 21.65
C HIS A 70 -11.65 -6.75 21.41
N ASN A 71 -12.81 -6.69 20.76
CA ASN A 71 -13.64 -7.87 20.50
C ASN A 71 -12.95 -8.85 19.54
N PHE A 72 -12.22 -8.34 18.55
CA PHE A 72 -11.48 -9.15 17.58
C PHE A 72 -10.36 -9.95 18.26
N ILE A 73 -9.57 -9.30 19.12
CA ILE A 73 -8.52 -9.96 19.92
C ILE A 73 -9.14 -11.01 20.84
N LEU A 74 -10.23 -10.69 21.54
CA LEU A 74 -10.89 -11.62 22.45
C LEU A 74 -11.43 -12.85 21.71
N SER A 75 -12.11 -12.65 20.57
CA SER A 75 -12.66 -13.74 19.77
C SER A 75 -11.55 -14.67 19.29
N LEU A 76 -10.52 -14.14 18.63
CA LEU A 76 -9.44 -14.95 18.07
C LEU A 76 -8.59 -15.62 19.15
N SER A 77 -8.38 -14.98 20.29
CA SER A 77 -7.71 -15.61 21.44
C SER A 77 -8.53 -16.79 21.99
N SER A 78 -9.85 -16.65 22.02
CA SER A 78 -10.74 -17.75 22.41
C SER A 78 -10.67 -18.90 21.42
N ASP A 79 -10.69 -18.61 20.13
CA ASP A 79 -10.64 -19.62 19.05
C ASP A 79 -9.30 -20.34 19.05
N ALA A 80 -8.21 -19.60 19.23
CA ALA A 80 -6.88 -20.16 19.34
C ALA A 80 -6.77 -21.14 20.52
N ARG A 81 -7.39 -20.84 21.67
CA ARG A 81 -7.47 -21.78 22.80
C ARG A 81 -8.32 -23.00 22.48
N LEU A 82 -9.52 -22.79 21.94
CA LEU A 82 -10.48 -23.86 21.64
C LEU A 82 -9.92 -24.85 20.60
N TYR A 83 -9.26 -24.33 19.58
CA TYR A 83 -8.73 -25.11 18.46
C TYR A 83 -7.24 -25.46 18.63
N GLN A 84 -6.64 -25.16 19.79
CA GLN A 84 -5.23 -25.42 20.10
C GLN A 84 -4.28 -24.89 19.00
N THR A 85 -4.55 -23.67 18.54
CA THR A 85 -3.77 -23.03 17.48
C THR A 85 -2.36 -22.73 17.98
N PRO A 86 -1.31 -23.12 17.23
CA PRO A 86 0.07 -22.82 17.61
C PRO A 86 0.31 -21.30 17.67
N HIS A 87 1.09 -20.88 18.67
CA HIS A 87 1.56 -19.50 18.79
C HIS A 87 3.07 -19.44 18.48
N PRO A 88 3.58 -18.29 18.02
CA PRO A 88 2.81 -17.11 17.62
C PRO A 88 2.06 -17.34 16.31
N PHE A 89 0.94 -16.64 16.14
CA PHE A 89 0.26 -16.54 14.84
C PHE A 89 -0.10 -15.10 14.51
N VAL A 90 -0.28 -14.83 13.23
CA VAL A 90 -0.50 -13.47 12.71
C VAL A 90 -1.80 -13.44 11.91
N ILE A 91 -2.63 -12.44 12.19
CA ILE A 91 -3.80 -12.09 11.39
C ILE A 91 -3.55 -10.73 10.77
N GLN A 92 -3.65 -10.64 9.45
CA GLN A 92 -3.55 -9.39 8.71
C GLN A 92 -4.92 -9.04 8.13
N CYS A 93 -5.36 -7.82 8.34
CA CYS A 93 -6.60 -7.28 7.78
C CYS A 93 -6.25 -6.20 6.77
N VAL A 94 -6.88 -6.24 5.61
CA VAL A 94 -6.92 -5.11 4.69
C VAL A 94 -8.36 -4.82 4.31
N THR A 95 -8.78 -3.56 4.46
CA THR A 95 -10.15 -3.13 4.21
C THR A 95 -10.17 -1.76 3.58
N GLY A 96 -11.19 -1.46 2.79
CA GLY A 96 -11.31 -0.13 2.19
C GLY A 96 -12.16 -0.10 0.94
N CYS A 97 -11.98 0.97 0.18
CA CYS A 97 -12.72 1.23 -1.04
C CYS A 97 -11.84 1.90 -2.11
N ASN A 98 -12.22 1.69 -3.37
CA ASN A 98 -11.62 2.37 -4.53
C ASN A 98 -12.71 3.17 -5.23
N LEU A 99 -12.48 4.45 -5.50
CA LEU A 99 -13.35 5.32 -6.29
C LEU A 99 -12.80 5.46 -7.71
N TYR A 100 -13.63 5.16 -8.71
CA TYR A 100 -13.27 5.28 -10.11
C TYR A 100 -13.71 6.64 -10.69
N PRO A 101 -13.09 7.11 -11.78
CA PRO A 101 -13.41 8.41 -12.39
C PRO A 101 -14.87 8.56 -12.84
N ASN A 102 -15.53 7.46 -13.19
CA ASN A 102 -16.95 7.42 -13.56
C ASN A 102 -17.90 7.47 -12.33
N GLY A 103 -17.36 7.61 -11.12
CA GLY A 103 -18.10 7.63 -9.87
C GLY A 103 -18.48 6.25 -9.32
N SER A 104 -18.21 5.15 -10.06
CA SER A 104 -18.37 3.81 -9.50
C SER A 104 -17.32 3.55 -8.43
N TYR A 105 -17.57 2.58 -7.57
CA TYR A 105 -16.63 2.22 -6.51
C TYR A 105 -16.64 0.72 -6.24
N THR A 106 -15.53 0.23 -5.70
CA THR A 106 -15.41 -1.11 -5.13
C THR A 106 -15.12 -1.00 -3.64
N LYS A 107 -15.49 -2.03 -2.90
CA LYS A 107 -15.35 -2.13 -1.44
C LYS A 107 -14.90 -3.54 -1.10
N PHE A 108 -14.08 -3.68 -0.07
CA PHE A 108 -13.54 -4.99 0.29
C PHE A 108 -13.10 -5.05 1.75
N TYR A 109 -13.04 -6.27 2.27
CA TYR A 109 -12.35 -6.62 3.49
C TYR A 109 -11.75 -8.01 3.32
N HIS A 110 -10.44 -8.13 3.48
CA HIS A 110 -9.72 -9.40 3.41
C HIS A 110 -8.98 -9.67 4.72
N LEU A 111 -8.98 -10.94 5.11
CA LEU A 111 -8.22 -11.48 6.23
C LEU A 111 -7.22 -12.49 5.69
N ALA A 112 -5.97 -12.34 6.12
CA ALA A 112 -4.93 -13.32 5.92
C ALA A 112 -4.49 -13.90 7.27
N TYR A 113 -4.21 -15.21 7.30
CA TYR A 113 -3.68 -15.93 8.44
C TYR A 113 -2.27 -16.43 8.07
N ASN A 114 -1.27 -16.04 8.87
CA ASN A 114 0.14 -16.32 8.62
C ASN A 114 0.55 -16.03 7.16
N ALA A 115 0.22 -14.84 6.67
CA ALA A 115 0.49 -14.35 5.31
C ALA A 115 -0.21 -15.10 4.15
N HIS A 116 -1.20 -15.94 4.43
CA HIS A 116 -2.02 -16.61 3.41
C HIS A 116 -3.47 -16.15 3.49
N ASP A 117 -4.12 -16.00 2.34
CA ASP A 117 -5.54 -15.64 2.28
C ASP A 117 -6.38 -16.63 3.11
N PHE A 118 -7.28 -16.08 3.93
CA PHE A 118 -8.02 -16.86 4.93
C PHE A 118 -9.53 -16.69 4.77
N LEU A 119 -10.04 -15.47 4.98
CA LEU A 119 -11.45 -15.12 4.83
C LEU A 119 -11.58 -13.79 4.08
N SER A 120 -12.71 -13.57 3.42
CA SER A 120 -13.10 -12.26 2.90
C SER A 120 -14.52 -11.92 3.33
N PHE A 121 -14.84 -10.63 3.48
CA PHE A 121 -16.20 -10.20 3.77
C PHE A 121 -16.91 -9.86 2.47
N ASN A 122 -17.97 -10.60 2.17
CA ASN A 122 -18.89 -10.29 1.09
C ASN A 122 -19.82 -9.17 1.56
N VAL A 123 -19.48 -7.94 1.19
CA VAL A 123 -20.19 -6.74 1.66
C VAL A 123 -21.64 -6.72 1.20
N ASP A 124 -21.97 -7.23 0.01
CA ASP A 124 -23.35 -7.21 -0.50
C ASP A 124 -24.25 -8.23 0.21
N LYS A 125 -23.69 -9.39 0.57
CA LYS A 125 -24.40 -10.43 1.33
C LYS A 125 -24.29 -10.28 2.84
N SER A 126 -23.49 -9.33 3.32
CA SER A 126 -23.17 -9.13 4.74
C SER A 126 -22.67 -10.40 5.44
N ARG A 127 -21.77 -11.16 4.80
CA ARG A 127 -21.25 -12.43 5.35
C ARG A 127 -19.78 -12.65 5.03
N TRP A 128 -19.10 -13.37 5.90
CA TRP A 128 -17.74 -13.87 5.69
C TRP A 128 -17.75 -15.10 4.80
N GLU A 129 -16.84 -15.15 3.83
CA GLU A 129 -16.66 -16.23 2.87
C GLU A 129 -15.21 -16.72 2.92
N ARG A 130 -15.03 -18.04 2.97
CA ARG A 130 -13.70 -18.66 2.99
C ARG A 130 -12.90 -18.40 1.73
N GLN A 131 -11.60 -18.17 1.89
CA GLN A 131 -10.61 -18.10 0.80
C GLN A 131 -9.66 -19.31 0.81
N GLN A 132 -9.72 -20.10 1.88
CA GLN A 132 -8.97 -21.33 2.04
C GLN A 132 -9.92 -22.46 2.46
N GLU A 133 -9.68 -23.67 1.98
CA GLU A 133 -10.39 -24.87 2.43
C GLU A 133 -9.60 -25.57 3.54
N SER A 134 -9.72 -25.05 4.77
CA SER A 134 -9.12 -25.67 5.96
C SER A 134 -10.14 -25.83 7.09
N LYS A 135 -9.93 -26.80 7.98
CA LYS A 135 -10.81 -27.00 9.15
C LYS A 135 -10.91 -25.72 10.00
N LEU A 136 -9.78 -25.04 10.21
CA LEU A 136 -9.70 -23.79 10.96
C LEU A 136 -10.50 -22.68 10.27
N SER A 137 -10.36 -22.50 8.95
CA SER A 137 -11.13 -21.49 8.20
C SER A 137 -12.63 -21.70 8.29
N ALA A 138 -13.11 -22.95 8.22
CA ALA A 138 -14.53 -23.29 8.35
C ALA A 138 -15.09 -23.03 9.75
N GLN A 139 -14.27 -23.20 10.78
CA GLN A 139 -14.64 -22.91 12.16
C GLN A 139 -14.74 -21.39 12.40
N VAL A 140 -13.70 -20.65 12.02
CA VAL A 140 -13.67 -19.18 12.19
C VAL A 140 -14.73 -18.49 11.33
N GLU A 141 -14.96 -18.94 10.09
CA GLU A 141 -16.04 -18.43 9.22
C GLU A 141 -17.41 -18.52 9.92
N ARG A 142 -17.76 -19.71 10.45
CA ARG A 142 -19.06 -19.93 11.11
C ARG A 142 -19.24 -18.99 12.30
N GLN A 143 -18.19 -18.80 13.08
CA GLN A 143 -18.22 -17.91 14.23
C GLN A 143 -18.35 -16.46 13.82
N PHE A 144 -17.59 -16.01 12.82
CA PHE A 144 -17.63 -14.64 12.33
C PHE A 144 -19.02 -14.30 11.77
N ASN A 145 -19.66 -15.27 11.09
CA ASN A 145 -21.02 -15.13 10.59
C ASN A 145 -22.11 -15.15 11.67
N ASN A 146 -21.81 -15.55 12.91
CA ASN A 146 -22.75 -15.39 14.04
C ASN A 146 -22.75 -13.96 14.60
N PHE A 147 -21.72 -13.14 14.32
CA PHE A 147 -21.66 -11.74 14.75
C PHE A 147 -22.41 -10.82 13.77
N THR A 148 -23.74 -10.95 13.74
CA THR A 148 -24.61 -10.22 12.80
C THR A 148 -24.56 -8.71 12.97
N VAL A 149 -24.52 -8.21 14.22
CA VAL A 149 -24.41 -6.77 14.51
C VAL A 149 -23.10 -6.19 13.97
N PHE A 150 -21.97 -6.89 14.19
CA PHE A 150 -20.68 -6.47 13.65
C PHE A 150 -20.68 -6.47 12.11
N SER A 151 -21.26 -7.50 11.50
CA SER A 151 -21.37 -7.61 10.05
C SER A 151 -22.20 -6.47 9.44
N ALA A 152 -23.32 -6.11 10.07
CA ALA A 152 -24.16 -4.98 9.65
C ALA A 152 -23.42 -3.64 9.76
N THR A 153 -22.71 -3.39 10.87
CA THR A 153 -21.87 -2.20 11.04
C THR A 153 -20.77 -2.13 9.98
N LEU A 154 -20.08 -3.25 9.73
CA LEU A 154 -19.03 -3.31 8.73
C LEU A 154 -19.58 -3.07 7.32
N GLN A 155 -20.74 -3.63 7.00
CA GLN A 155 -21.43 -3.41 5.74
C GLN A 155 -21.77 -1.92 5.55
N HIS A 156 -22.30 -1.24 6.58
CA HIS A 156 -22.59 0.19 6.52
C HIS A 156 -21.31 1.02 6.29
N LEU A 157 -20.25 0.74 7.06
CA LEU A 157 -18.97 1.43 6.94
C LEU A 157 -18.37 1.32 5.52
N LEU A 158 -18.47 0.14 4.90
CA LEU A 158 -17.92 -0.09 3.56
C LEU A 158 -18.82 0.43 2.44
N ASN A 159 -20.14 0.40 2.61
CA ASN A 159 -21.09 0.87 1.59
C ASN A 159 -21.22 2.39 1.53
N ILE A 160 -21.14 3.06 2.67
CA ILE A 160 -21.49 4.48 2.81
C ILE A 160 -20.27 5.26 3.29
N THR A 161 -19.83 4.99 4.52
CA THR A 161 -18.80 5.78 5.21
C THR A 161 -17.49 5.85 4.43
N CYS A 162 -16.98 4.73 3.92
CA CYS A 162 -15.69 4.67 3.23
C CYS A 162 -15.66 5.61 2.01
N VAL A 163 -16.70 5.59 1.18
CA VAL A 163 -16.75 6.39 -0.05
C VAL A 163 -16.94 7.87 0.28
N ASP A 164 -17.79 8.18 1.26
CA ASP A 164 -18.04 9.57 1.66
C ASP A 164 -16.81 10.20 2.32
N HIS A 165 -16.11 9.44 3.17
CA HIS A 165 -14.83 9.89 3.77
C HIS A 165 -13.75 10.05 2.73
N MET A 166 -13.62 9.11 1.80
CA MET A 166 -12.66 9.22 0.70
C MET A 166 -12.90 10.49 -0.13
N LYS A 167 -14.15 10.85 -0.44
CA LYS A 167 -14.45 12.10 -1.17
C LYS A 167 -13.98 13.34 -0.39
N LYS A 168 -14.24 13.40 0.93
CA LYS A 168 -13.78 14.49 1.79
C LYS A 168 -12.24 14.52 1.89
N PHE A 169 -11.60 13.37 2.03
CA PHE A 169 -10.13 13.29 2.04
C PHE A 169 -9.50 13.70 0.71
N ILE A 170 -10.13 13.38 -0.42
CA ILE A 170 -9.67 13.86 -1.74
C ILE A 170 -9.76 15.38 -1.82
N GLU A 171 -10.85 15.97 -1.32
CA GLU A 171 -11.06 17.42 -1.32
C GLU A 171 -10.03 18.14 -0.45
N TYR A 172 -9.88 17.74 0.81
CA TYR A 172 -8.96 18.36 1.76
C TYR A 172 -7.49 18.04 1.48
N GLY A 173 -7.21 16.81 1.03
CA GLY A 173 -5.88 16.31 0.69
C GLY A 173 -5.42 16.64 -0.72
N LYS A 174 -6.19 17.41 -1.50
CA LYS A 174 -5.93 17.70 -2.91
C LYS A 174 -4.49 18.17 -3.17
N ALA A 175 -4.00 19.12 -2.38
CA ALA A 175 -2.64 19.63 -2.54
C ALA A 175 -1.56 18.54 -2.33
N ALA A 176 -1.78 17.61 -1.41
CA ALA A 176 -0.86 16.50 -1.16
C ALA A 176 -0.93 15.45 -2.29
N LEU A 177 -2.15 15.14 -2.76
CA LEU A 177 -2.40 14.20 -3.87
C LEU A 177 -1.88 14.71 -5.21
N GLU A 178 -1.95 16.02 -5.45
CA GLU A 178 -1.50 16.67 -6.68
C GLU A 178 -0.03 17.11 -6.63
N ARG A 179 0.63 16.94 -5.46
CA ARG A 179 2.05 17.24 -5.27
C ARG A 179 2.89 16.57 -6.35
N GLN A 180 3.88 17.29 -6.82
CA GLN A 180 4.79 16.84 -7.86
C GLN A 180 6.22 17.21 -7.50
N GLU A 181 7.07 16.20 -7.33
CA GLU A 181 8.50 16.37 -7.08
C GLU A 181 9.27 15.98 -8.34
N LEU A 182 10.27 16.77 -8.70
CA LEU A 182 11.08 16.55 -9.91
C LEU A 182 12.07 15.40 -9.69
N PRO A 183 12.17 14.42 -10.62
CA PRO A 183 13.23 13.44 -10.55
C PRO A 183 14.59 14.11 -10.69
N VAL A 184 15.55 13.65 -9.89
CA VAL A 184 16.98 13.85 -10.12
C VAL A 184 17.54 12.54 -10.67
N ALA A 185 18.27 12.63 -11.78
CA ALA A 185 18.85 11.47 -12.44
C ALA A 185 20.36 11.63 -12.60
N THR A 186 21.11 10.59 -12.25
CA THR A 186 22.56 10.53 -12.42
C THR A 186 22.92 9.26 -13.19
N VAL A 187 23.92 9.38 -14.07
CA VAL A 187 24.46 8.25 -14.83
C VAL A 187 25.91 8.05 -14.49
N PHE A 188 26.28 6.81 -14.15
CA PHE A 188 27.66 6.42 -13.85
C PHE A 188 27.92 4.99 -14.32
N ALA A 189 29.19 4.63 -14.43
CA ALA A 189 29.62 3.30 -14.84
C ALA A 189 30.08 2.45 -13.65
N ARG A 190 29.85 1.14 -13.73
CA ARG A 190 30.48 0.12 -12.89
C ARG A 190 31.15 -0.90 -13.78
N THR A 191 32.35 -1.33 -13.40
CA THR A 191 33.14 -2.29 -14.17
C THR A 191 33.44 -3.51 -13.30
N PRO A 192 32.54 -4.51 -13.23
CA PRO A 192 32.75 -5.69 -12.39
C PRO A 192 33.92 -6.56 -12.87
N ARG A 193 34.18 -6.55 -14.18
CA ARG A 193 35.25 -7.28 -14.87
C ARG A 193 35.78 -6.43 -16.04
N PRO A 194 37.02 -6.65 -16.52
CA PRO A 194 37.60 -5.85 -17.60
C PRO A 194 36.80 -5.85 -18.91
N ASP A 195 36.08 -6.93 -19.18
CA ASP A 195 35.23 -7.16 -20.37
C ASP A 195 33.76 -6.74 -20.16
N GLN A 196 33.39 -6.26 -18.97
CA GLN A 196 32.02 -5.95 -18.62
C GLN A 196 31.88 -4.51 -18.13
N LEU A 197 31.12 -3.71 -18.88
CA LEU A 197 30.77 -2.35 -18.51
C LEU A 197 29.28 -2.25 -18.22
N LEU A 198 28.92 -1.80 -17.02
CA LEU A 198 27.53 -1.60 -16.60
C LEU A 198 27.27 -0.11 -16.46
N LEU A 199 26.39 0.42 -17.30
CA LEU A 199 25.89 1.78 -17.16
C LEU A 199 24.73 1.76 -16.18
N VAL A 200 24.77 2.63 -15.18
CA VAL A 200 23.76 2.73 -14.13
C VAL A 200 23.14 4.11 -14.18
N CYS A 201 21.82 4.16 -14.39
CA CYS A 201 21.01 5.35 -14.24
C CYS A 201 20.29 5.27 -12.90
N HIS A 202 20.68 6.09 -11.93
CA HIS A 202 19.99 6.23 -10.66
C HIS A 202 19.06 7.43 -10.72
N VAL A 203 17.78 7.19 -10.47
CA VAL A 203 16.74 8.22 -10.46
C VAL A 203 16.14 8.28 -9.05
N THR A 204 16.06 9.46 -8.45
CA THR A 204 15.57 9.66 -7.08
C THR A 204 14.82 10.99 -6.93
N GLY A 205 14.13 11.19 -5.82
CA GLY A 205 13.49 12.47 -5.47
C GLY A 205 12.18 12.74 -6.21
N PHE A 206 11.61 11.75 -6.91
CA PHE A 206 10.38 11.97 -7.68
C PHE A 206 9.11 11.56 -6.93
N TYR A 207 8.03 12.28 -7.19
CA TYR A 207 6.67 11.95 -6.76
C TYR A 207 5.68 12.55 -7.77
N PRO A 208 4.62 11.83 -8.22
CA PRO A 208 4.11 10.55 -7.71
C PRO A 208 4.91 9.32 -8.16
N ARG A 209 4.55 8.14 -7.63
CA ARG A 209 5.24 6.87 -7.88
C ARG A 209 5.43 6.49 -9.37
N PRO A 210 4.45 6.68 -10.29
CA PRO A 210 4.60 6.24 -11.68
C PRO A 210 5.66 7.03 -12.47
N ILE A 211 6.64 6.32 -13.02
CA ILE A 211 7.76 6.89 -13.79
C ILE A 211 8.13 5.95 -14.95
N SER A 212 8.72 6.50 -16.01
CA SER A 212 9.30 5.75 -17.13
C SER A 212 10.79 6.09 -17.27
N VAL A 213 11.63 5.06 -17.25
CA VAL A 213 13.08 5.17 -17.41
C VAL A 213 13.52 4.23 -18.53
N ALA A 214 14.23 4.77 -19.50
CA ALA A 214 14.69 4.05 -20.68
C ALA A 214 16.15 4.38 -20.98
N TRP A 215 16.88 3.42 -21.55
CA TRP A 215 18.19 3.68 -22.13
C TRP A 215 18.07 3.97 -23.61
N LEU A 216 18.87 4.92 -24.08
CA LEU A 216 19.06 5.22 -25.49
C LEU A 216 20.47 4.81 -25.90
N ARG A 217 20.60 4.12 -27.03
CA ARG A 217 21.85 3.84 -27.74
C ARG A 217 21.78 4.59 -29.08
N ASP A 218 22.68 5.53 -29.29
CA ASP A 218 22.68 6.42 -30.47
C ASP A 218 21.32 7.08 -30.75
N GLY A 219 20.68 7.52 -29.67
CA GLY A 219 19.36 8.15 -29.72
C GLY A 219 18.18 7.18 -29.87
N GLN A 220 18.43 5.89 -30.12
CA GLN A 220 17.38 4.87 -30.23
C GLN A 220 17.15 4.15 -28.91
N GLU A 221 15.90 3.90 -28.56
CA GLU A 221 15.54 3.24 -27.31
C GLU A 221 15.93 1.76 -27.31
N VAL A 222 16.65 1.34 -26.27
CA VAL A 222 17.07 -0.05 -26.09
C VAL A 222 15.84 -0.87 -25.65
N PRO A 223 15.47 -1.93 -26.39
CA PRO A 223 14.33 -2.75 -26.04
C PRO A 223 14.58 -3.54 -24.74
N PRO A 224 13.51 -3.99 -24.05
CA PRO A 224 13.64 -4.92 -22.93
C PRO A 224 14.42 -6.17 -23.34
N GLY A 225 15.35 -6.61 -22.50
CA GLY A 225 16.19 -7.76 -22.79
C GLY A 225 17.17 -8.07 -21.65
N PRO A 226 17.95 -9.15 -21.74
CA PRO A 226 18.80 -9.62 -20.64
C PRO A 226 19.90 -8.64 -20.23
N MET A 227 20.24 -7.68 -21.10
CA MET A 227 21.24 -6.65 -20.81
C MET A 227 20.68 -5.43 -20.08
N LEU A 228 19.34 -5.27 -20.05
CA LEU A 228 18.66 -4.16 -19.42
C LEU A 228 17.89 -4.64 -18.20
N ASN A 229 18.25 -4.12 -17.03
CA ASN A 229 17.57 -4.44 -15.77
C ASN A 229 17.19 -3.16 -15.03
N THR A 230 15.89 -2.96 -14.79
CA THR A 230 15.38 -1.85 -14.00
C THR A 230 14.85 -2.38 -12.67
N SER A 231 15.34 -1.82 -11.56
CA SER A 231 14.93 -2.22 -10.23
C SER A 231 13.47 -1.87 -9.96
N ALA A 232 12.90 -2.49 -8.92
CA ALA A 232 11.67 -1.99 -8.32
C ALA A 232 11.82 -0.51 -7.88
N ILE A 233 10.70 0.20 -7.86
CA ILE A 233 10.61 1.54 -7.30
C ILE A 233 10.59 1.41 -5.78
N LEU A 234 11.53 2.06 -5.11
CA LEU A 234 11.72 2.05 -3.67
C LEU A 234 11.31 3.41 -3.06
N PRO A 235 10.73 3.44 -1.86
CA PRO A 235 10.41 4.68 -1.16
C PRO A 235 11.65 5.32 -0.54
N ASN A 236 11.63 6.64 -0.42
CA ASN A 236 12.56 7.44 0.38
C ASN A 236 11.88 7.90 1.68
N ALA A 237 12.68 8.31 2.67
CA ALA A 237 12.18 8.81 3.95
C ALA A 237 11.45 10.16 3.83
N ASP A 238 11.73 10.93 2.78
CA ASP A 238 11.13 12.23 2.47
C ASP A 238 9.83 12.12 1.65
N LEU A 239 9.25 10.92 1.56
CA LEU A 239 8.02 10.63 0.82
C LEU A 239 8.16 10.78 -0.71
N THR A 240 9.38 10.75 -1.22
CA THR A 240 9.67 10.60 -2.66
C THR A 240 10.05 9.16 -2.98
N TYR A 241 10.36 8.88 -4.25
CA TYR A 241 10.73 7.57 -4.74
C TYR A 241 12.10 7.56 -5.41
N GLN A 242 12.68 6.36 -5.51
CA GLN A 242 13.90 6.11 -6.25
C GLN A 242 13.87 4.77 -7.00
N LEU A 243 14.68 4.65 -8.05
CA LEU A 243 14.95 3.40 -8.77
C LEU A 243 16.31 3.44 -9.46
N ARG A 244 16.80 2.28 -9.91
CA ARG A 244 18.00 2.16 -10.73
C ARG A 244 17.69 1.39 -12.01
N SER A 245 18.16 1.88 -13.15
CA SER A 245 18.15 1.14 -14.41
C SER A 245 19.59 0.87 -14.85
N VAL A 246 19.92 -0.39 -15.09
CA VAL A 246 21.26 -0.86 -15.43
C VAL A 246 21.26 -1.42 -16.84
N LEU A 247 22.20 -0.96 -17.67
CA LEU A 247 22.44 -1.48 -19.01
C LEU A 247 23.85 -2.06 -19.09
N ALA A 248 23.96 -3.33 -19.46
CA ALA A 248 25.23 -3.95 -19.80
C ALA A 248 25.63 -3.59 -21.24
N VAL A 249 26.87 -3.12 -21.41
CA VAL A 249 27.43 -2.74 -22.72
C VAL A 249 28.85 -3.29 -22.85
N ALA A 250 29.33 -3.44 -24.08
CA ALA A 250 30.71 -3.81 -24.32
C ALA A 250 31.63 -2.59 -24.12
N PRO A 251 32.78 -2.73 -23.43
CA PRO A 251 33.73 -1.64 -23.32
C PRO A 251 34.18 -1.17 -24.70
N ARG A 252 34.18 0.15 -24.92
CA ARG A 252 34.65 0.79 -26.17
C ARG A 252 33.94 0.30 -27.44
N ASP A 253 32.64 0.00 -27.33
CA ASP A 253 31.82 -0.42 -28.49
C ASP A 253 31.53 0.70 -29.50
N GLY A 254 31.92 1.95 -29.20
CA GLY A 254 31.79 3.10 -30.11
C GLY A 254 30.41 3.74 -30.11
N HIS A 255 29.50 3.28 -29.25
CA HIS A 255 28.14 3.80 -29.16
C HIS A 255 28.01 4.90 -28.11
N SER A 256 27.10 5.83 -28.37
CA SER A 256 26.68 6.83 -27.40
C SER A 256 25.49 6.30 -26.59
N TYR A 257 25.48 6.57 -25.28
CA TYR A 257 24.40 6.13 -24.41
C TYR A 257 23.82 7.28 -23.60
N ALA A 258 22.50 7.25 -23.39
CA ALA A 258 21.84 8.21 -22.51
C ALA A 258 20.68 7.55 -21.75
N CYS A 259 20.47 7.97 -20.51
CA CYS A 259 19.28 7.63 -19.75
C CYS A 259 18.20 8.67 -20.00
N ARG A 260 17.01 8.24 -20.41
CA ARG A 260 15.83 9.08 -20.58
C ARG A 260 14.83 8.82 -19.47
N VAL A 261 14.46 9.87 -18.75
CA VAL A 261 13.47 9.83 -17.67
C VAL A 261 12.25 10.64 -18.03
N ARG A 262 11.08 10.01 -18.00
CA ARG A 262 9.77 10.64 -18.15
C ARG A 262 8.97 10.48 -16.87
N HIS A 263 8.43 11.58 -16.39
CA HIS A 263 7.69 11.63 -15.15
C HIS A 263 6.66 12.76 -15.22
N ARG A 264 5.51 12.61 -14.55
CA ARG A 264 4.41 13.58 -14.66
C ARG A 264 4.84 15.01 -14.27
N SER A 265 5.73 15.15 -13.29
CA SER A 265 6.26 16.46 -12.87
C SER A 265 7.11 17.18 -13.93
N LEU A 266 7.52 16.48 -14.99
CA LEU A 266 8.21 17.06 -16.15
C LEU A 266 7.24 17.49 -17.27
N GLY A 267 5.92 17.23 -17.11
CA GLY A 267 4.93 17.48 -18.15
C GLY A 267 5.22 16.68 -19.42
N THR A 268 5.39 17.37 -20.55
CA THR A 268 5.73 16.77 -21.85
C THR A 268 7.24 16.60 -22.05
N ARG A 269 8.07 17.11 -21.13
CA ARG A 269 9.53 17.04 -21.21
C ARG A 269 10.05 15.70 -20.66
N SER A 270 11.31 15.40 -20.97
CA SER A 270 12.06 14.30 -20.38
C SER A 270 13.45 14.77 -19.96
N LEU A 271 13.99 14.19 -18.89
CA LEU A 271 15.42 14.32 -18.61
C LEU A 271 16.19 13.38 -19.53
N LEU A 272 17.24 13.89 -20.15
CA LEU A 272 18.19 13.12 -20.94
C LEU A 272 19.56 13.28 -20.29
N ILE A 273 20.05 12.21 -19.68
CA ILE A 273 21.32 12.18 -18.97
C ILE A 273 22.29 11.34 -19.80
N PRO A 274 23.20 11.96 -20.56
CA PRO A 274 24.18 11.21 -21.34
C PRO A 274 25.16 10.49 -20.41
N TRP A 275 25.67 9.35 -20.87
CA TRP A 275 26.85 8.71 -20.34
C TRP A 275 28.04 9.10 -21.22
N GLY A 276 29.03 9.77 -20.64
CA GLY A 276 30.19 10.32 -21.35
C GLY A 276 30.34 11.80 -21.08
#